data_AF-A0A6H5GAT2-F1
#
_entry.id   AF-A0A6H5GAT2-F1
#
_cell.length_a   1.000
_cell.length_b   1.000
_cell.length_c   1.000
_cell.angle_alpha   90.00
_cell.angle_beta   90.00
_cell.angle_gamma   90.00
#
_symmetry.space_group_name_H-M   'P 1'
#
loop_
_entity.id
_entity.type
_entity.pdbx_description
1 polymer ?
#
loop_
_entity_poly.entity_id
_entity_poly.type
_entity_poly.pdbx_seq_one_letter_code
_entity_poly.pdbx_strand_id
1 'polypeptide(L)'
;MEEEEEEKEEPDRLTMLLPQSKFNCQGKNTGYYADEGLNCEVFHYCQDNARHSWICPEGFLFHQVHLICMPPSHDNICTQSSQFHFVNDFLYKPINAEEAQNKPNVTLRYSDRYYPENFYEEEQAQQIVPQATPRPRPQPQQAFHQTPRPIPIQAQSGLRQPNQVFHSPEEVNIPLQHRRPVALPTPHRPFHPSQQASSEEYEY
;
A
#
# COMPACT_ATOMS: atom_id res chain seq x y z
N MET A 1 29.68 -17.71 42.37
CA MET A 1 30.22 -16.55 41.66
C MET A 1 29.68 -16.75 40.26
N GLU A 2 28.47 -16.24 40.03
CA GLU A 2 27.85 -16.26 38.70
C GLU A 2 28.65 -15.24 37.88
N GLU A 3 29.37 -15.72 36.88
CA GLU A 3 29.89 -14.87 35.82
C GLU A 3 28.67 -14.48 34.99
N GLU A 4 28.21 -13.23 35.12
CA GLU A 4 27.33 -12.62 34.13
C GLU A 4 28.13 -12.60 32.82
N GLU A 5 27.77 -13.47 31.88
CA GLU A 5 28.26 -13.41 30.52
C GLU A 5 27.83 -12.06 29.94
N GLU A 6 28.81 -11.20 29.67
CA GLU A 6 28.63 -9.92 29.00
C GLU A 6 28.10 -10.20 27.58
N GLU A 7 26.79 -10.02 27.38
CA GLU A 7 26.13 -10.15 26.09
C GLU A 7 26.72 -9.12 25.14
N LYS A 8 27.50 -9.59 24.15
CA LYS A 8 28.08 -8.71 23.12
C LYS A 8 26.94 -8.23 22.24
N GLU A 9 26.56 -6.97 22.39
CA GLU A 9 25.56 -6.32 21.54
C GLU A 9 26.07 -6.33 20.09
N GLU A 10 25.40 -7.11 19.23
CA GLU A 10 25.70 -7.11 17.79
C GLU A 10 25.38 -5.74 17.20
N PRO A 11 26.24 -5.18 16.33
CA PRO A 11 26.01 -3.86 15.77
C PRO A 11 24.73 -3.83 14.94
N ASP A 12 23.91 -2.79 15.13
CA ASP A 12 22.71 -2.56 14.32
C ASP A 12 23.05 -2.59 12.82
N ARG A 13 22.26 -3.36 12.05
CA ARG A 13 22.50 -3.60 10.63
C ARG A 13 22.57 -2.30 9.82
N LEU A 14 21.76 -1.30 10.15
CA LEU A 14 21.81 0.00 9.48
C LEU A 14 23.18 0.67 9.68
N THR A 15 23.75 0.58 10.89
CA THR A 15 25.08 1.13 11.21
C THR A 15 26.19 0.49 10.38
N MET A 16 26.07 -0.80 10.06
CA MET A 16 27.03 -1.51 9.20
C MET A 16 26.91 -1.13 7.71
N LEU A 17 25.72 -0.77 7.23
CA LEU A 17 25.45 -0.47 5.83
C LEU A 17 25.76 1.00 5.48
N LEU A 18 25.48 1.95 6.37
CA LEU A 18 25.65 3.38 6.10
C LEU A 18 27.05 3.80 5.60
N PRO A 19 28.17 3.22 6.07
CA PRO A 19 29.50 3.54 5.54
C PRO A 19 29.70 3.17 4.06
N GLN A 20 28.90 2.25 3.52
CA GLN A 20 28.95 1.82 2.13
C GLN A 20 28.08 2.70 1.21
N SER A 21 27.14 3.45 1.79
CA SER A 21 26.27 4.40 1.08
C SER A 21 27.07 5.53 0.45
N LYS A 22 26.83 5.79 -0.84
CA LYS A 22 27.33 6.98 -1.54
C LYS A 22 26.30 8.10 -1.63
N PHE A 23 25.11 7.89 -1.05
CA PHE A 23 23.99 8.81 -1.14
C PHE A 23 24.23 10.09 -0.33
N ASN A 24 23.84 11.24 -0.89
CA ASN A 24 23.83 12.52 -0.20
C ASN A 24 22.61 13.36 -0.61
N CYS A 25 22.25 14.32 0.23
CA CYS A 25 21.09 15.20 0.02
C CYS A 25 21.40 16.43 -0.86
N GLN A 26 22.62 16.56 -1.39
CA GLN A 26 23.01 17.75 -2.15
C GLN A 26 22.23 17.85 -3.45
N GLY A 27 21.58 18.99 -3.67
CA GLY A 27 20.74 19.24 -4.84
C GLY A 27 19.44 18.43 -4.86
N LYS A 28 19.03 17.84 -3.74
CA LYS A 28 17.77 17.11 -3.58
C LYS A 28 16.76 17.96 -2.81
N ASN A 29 15.49 17.85 -3.21
CA ASN A 29 14.38 18.46 -2.50
C ASN A 29 14.14 17.72 -1.16
N THR A 30 13.30 18.31 -0.31
CA THR A 30 12.83 17.61 0.89
C THR A 30 11.99 16.40 0.48
N GLY A 31 12.34 15.20 0.95
CA GLY A 31 11.63 13.98 0.59
C GLY A 31 12.41 12.69 0.81
N TYR A 32 11.86 11.58 0.35
CA TYR A 32 12.40 10.23 0.54
C TYR A 32 13.12 9.73 -0.70
N TYR A 33 14.25 9.05 -0.49
CA TYR A 33 15.17 8.65 -1.53
C TYR A 33 15.68 7.23 -1.29
N ALA A 34 15.54 6.35 -2.28
CA ALA A 34 16.11 5.01 -2.25
C ALA A 34 17.64 5.07 -2.37
N ASP A 35 18.36 4.25 -1.60
CA ASP A 35 19.79 4.06 -1.81
C ASP A 35 20.04 2.92 -2.80
N GLU A 36 20.16 3.26 -4.09
CA GLU A 36 20.49 2.30 -5.15
C GLU A 36 21.83 1.59 -4.90
N GLY A 37 22.77 2.23 -4.19
CA GLY A 37 24.08 1.65 -3.85
C GLY A 37 24.02 0.59 -2.75
N LEU A 38 22.93 0.57 -1.98
CA LEU A 38 22.64 -0.43 -0.95
C LEU A 38 21.44 -1.30 -1.34
N ASN A 39 21.23 -1.51 -2.65
CA ASN A 39 20.15 -2.33 -3.21
C ASN A 39 18.75 -1.93 -2.70
N CYS A 40 18.56 -0.65 -2.33
CA CYS A 40 17.33 -0.13 -1.76
C CYS A 40 16.88 -0.82 -0.46
N GLU A 41 17.78 -1.53 0.24
CA GLU A 41 17.54 -1.98 1.61
C GLU A 41 17.49 -0.79 2.56
N VAL A 42 18.24 0.26 2.24
CA VAL A 42 18.27 1.53 2.96
C VAL A 42 17.63 2.61 2.12
N PHE A 43 16.92 3.52 2.79
CA PHE A 43 16.41 4.75 2.21
C PHE A 43 16.71 5.93 3.11
N HIS A 44 16.63 7.13 2.53
CA HIS A 44 16.98 8.37 3.18
C HIS A 44 15.85 9.38 3.08
N TYR A 45 15.61 10.13 4.14
CA TYR A 45 14.83 11.36 4.09
C TYR A 45 15.79 12.54 4.10
N CYS A 46 15.67 13.39 3.09
CA CYS A 46 16.37 14.66 3.02
C CYS A 46 15.47 15.77 3.53
N GLN A 47 16.02 16.64 4.37
CA GLN A 47 15.38 17.88 4.81
C GLN A 47 16.47 18.93 5.03
N ASP A 48 16.42 20.06 4.33
CA ASP A 48 17.41 21.15 4.44
C ASP A 48 18.87 20.65 4.33
N ASN A 49 19.10 19.73 3.38
CA ASN A 49 20.38 19.05 3.15
C ASN A 49 20.86 18.11 4.29
N ALA A 50 20.09 17.98 5.38
CA ALA A 50 20.27 16.94 6.39
C ALA A 50 19.75 15.59 5.88
N ARG A 51 20.45 14.52 6.24
CA ARG A 51 20.15 13.15 5.84
C ARG A 51 19.73 12.34 7.07
N HIS A 52 18.52 11.80 7.03
CA HIS A 52 18.04 10.78 7.97
C HIS A 52 17.93 9.45 7.21
N SER A 53 18.30 8.34 7.83
CA SER A 53 18.38 7.04 7.15
C SER A 53 17.62 5.97 7.92
N TRP A 54 16.98 5.06 7.19
CA TRP A 54 16.32 3.89 7.74
C TRP A 54 16.57 2.67 6.86
N ILE A 55 16.47 1.50 7.47
CA ILE A 55 16.53 0.21 6.78
C ILE A 55 15.12 -0.38 6.67
N CYS A 56 14.79 -0.95 5.51
CA CYS A 56 13.58 -1.75 5.35
C CYS A 56 13.68 -3.09 6.11
N PRO A 57 12.55 -3.68 6.52
CA PRO A 57 12.53 -5.04 7.06
C PRO A 57 13.15 -6.04 6.10
N GLU A 58 13.63 -7.17 6.63
CA GLU A 58 14.23 -8.23 5.81
C GLU A 58 13.27 -8.74 4.74
N GLY A 59 13.75 -8.86 3.50
CA GLY A 59 12.96 -9.27 2.35
C GLY A 59 12.11 -8.16 1.71
N PHE A 60 12.20 -6.92 2.20
CA PHE A 60 11.53 -5.76 1.62
C PHE A 60 12.56 -4.73 1.15
N LEU A 61 12.24 -4.06 0.05
CA LEU A 61 13.06 -2.99 -0.53
C LEU A 61 12.24 -1.70 -0.61
N PHE A 62 12.91 -0.57 -0.46
CA PHE A 62 12.26 0.72 -0.59
C PHE A 62 11.86 0.98 -2.05
N HIS A 63 10.58 1.24 -2.28
CA HIS A 63 10.03 1.49 -3.60
C HIS A 63 9.86 2.98 -3.84
N GLN A 64 10.76 3.56 -4.65
CA GLN A 64 10.84 5.01 -4.82
C GLN A 64 9.57 5.66 -5.35
N VAL A 65 8.72 4.97 -6.10
CA VAL A 65 7.44 5.53 -6.58
C VAL A 65 6.39 5.57 -5.48
N HIS A 66 6.38 4.57 -4.58
CA HIS A 66 5.33 4.43 -3.56
C HIS A 66 5.77 4.97 -2.20
N LEU A 67 7.07 5.25 -2.06
CA LEU A 67 7.68 5.76 -0.84
C LEU A 67 7.45 4.86 0.38
N ILE A 68 7.42 3.54 0.14
CA ILE A 68 7.23 2.51 1.17
C ILE A 68 8.18 1.33 0.93
N CYS A 69 8.44 0.55 1.97
CA CYS A 69 9.08 -0.76 1.84
C CYS A 69 8.05 -1.78 1.34
N MET A 70 8.34 -2.44 0.22
CA MET A 70 7.49 -3.50 -0.34
C MET A 70 8.34 -4.69 -0.81
N PRO A 71 7.76 -5.89 -0.98
CA PRO A 71 8.48 -7.02 -1.52
C PRO A 71 9.04 -6.70 -2.91
N PRO A 72 10.22 -7.22 -3.29
CA PRO A 72 10.78 -7.04 -4.62
C PRO A 72 9.80 -7.51 -5.70
N SER A 73 9.52 -6.65 -6.68
CA SER A 73 8.77 -7.01 -7.89
C SER A 73 9.72 -7.42 -9.02
N HIS A 74 9.17 -8.02 -10.08
CA HIS A 74 9.94 -8.44 -11.25
C HIS A 74 10.69 -7.28 -11.93
N ASP A 75 10.09 -6.08 -11.92
CA ASP A 75 10.60 -4.91 -12.62
C ASP A 75 11.80 -4.25 -11.91
N ASN A 76 12.14 -4.73 -10.69
CA ASN A 76 13.24 -4.26 -9.85
C ASN A 76 13.48 -2.75 -9.95
N ILE A 77 12.45 -1.99 -9.54
CA ILE A 77 12.45 -0.53 -9.65
C ILE A 77 13.61 0.13 -8.90
N CYS A 78 14.25 -0.60 -7.97
CA CYS A 78 15.36 -0.09 -7.19
C CYS A 78 16.43 0.56 -8.08
N THR A 79 16.84 -0.12 -9.16
CA THR A 79 17.87 0.37 -10.08
C THR A 79 17.47 1.60 -10.89
N GLN A 80 16.18 1.93 -10.90
CA GLN A 80 15.59 3.06 -11.62
C GLN A 80 15.02 4.11 -10.66
N SER A 81 15.26 3.98 -9.35
CA SER A 81 14.71 4.87 -8.32
C SER A 81 15.02 6.33 -8.64
N SER A 82 16.23 6.61 -9.10
CA SER A 82 16.65 7.96 -9.45
C SER A 82 15.74 8.69 -10.46
N GLN A 83 15.06 7.96 -11.33
CA GLN A 83 14.10 8.50 -12.31
C GLN A 83 12.78 8.94 -11.66
N PHE A 84 12.47 8.41 -10.48
CA PHE A 84 11.20 8.63 -9.79
C PHE A 84 11.31 9.62 -8.62
N HIS A 85 12.45 10.29 -8.43
CA HIS A 85 12.61 11.31 -7.37
C HIS A 85 11.58 12.45 -7.44
N PHE A 86 10.98 12.69 -8.61
CA PHE A 86 9.92 13.70 -8.80
C PHE A 86 8.71 13.47 -7.90
N VAL A 87 8.46 12.22 -7.43
CA VAL A 87 7.33 11.95 -6.53
C VAL A 87 7.44 12.69 -5.20
N ASN A 88 8.65 13.07 -4.79
CA ASN A 88 8.87 13.84 -3.57
C ASN A 88 8.21 15.22 -3.62
N ASP A 89 8.04 15.80 -4.81
CA ASP A 89 7.36 17.08 -5.00
C ASP A 89 5.86 17.01 -4.66
N PHE A 90 5.32 15.81 -4.43
CA PHE A 90 3.90 15.57 -4.15
C PHE A 90 3.64 15.16 -2.69
N LEU A 91 4.67 15.00 -1.85
CA LEU A 91 4.55 14.52 -0.46
C LEU A 91 3.58 15.34 0.41
N TYR A 92 3.64 16.67 0.29
CA TYR A 92 2.88 17.60 1.13
C TYR A 92 1.86 18.42 0.35
N LYS A 93 1.65 18.12 -0.93
CA LYS A 93 0.65 18.83 -1.73
C LYS A 93 -0.73 18.56 -1.13
N PRO A 94 -1.54 19.60 -0.86
CA PRO A 94 -2.86 19.41 -0.30
C PRO A 94 -3.66 18.47 -1.20
N ILE A 95 -4.41 17.56 -0.58
CA ILE A 95 -5.44 16.84 -1.31
C ILE A 95 -6.38 17.91 -1.87
N ASN A 96 -6.84 17.77 -3.12
CA ASN A 96 -7.78 18.71 -3.72
C ASN A 96 -9.16 18.61 -3.05
N ALA A 97 -9.23 19.07 -1.80
CA ALA A 97 -10.41 19.02 -0.95
C ALA A 97 -11.53 19.90 -1.52
N GLU A 98 -11.15 20.98 -2.22
CA GLU A 98 -12.08 21.86 -2.92
C GLU A 98 -12.75 21.15 -4.10
N GLU A 99 -12.01 20.38 -4.89
CA GLU A 99 -12.59 19.57 -5.96
C GLU A 99 -13.52 18.47 -5.42
N ALA A 100 -13.12 17.82 -4.32
CA ALA A 100 -13.93 16.81 -3.68
C ALA A 100 -15.24 17.36 -3.09
N GLN A 101 -15.22 18.58 -2.57
CA GLN A 101 -16.42 19.26 -2.08
C GLN A 101 -17.33 19.72 -3.22
N ASN A 102 -16.75 20.22 -4.32
CA ASN A 102 -17.51 20.82 -5.40
C ASN A 102 -18.00 19.81 -6.45
N LYS A 103 -17.40 18.61 -6.52
CA LYS A 103 -17.77 17.55 -7.47
C LYS A 103 -18.31 16.32 -6.73
N PRO A 104 -19.62 16.04 -6.77
CA PRO A 104 -20.25 14.95 -6.00
C PRO A 104 -19.84 13.53 -6.44
N ASN A 105 -19.05 13.40 -7.51
CA ASN A 105 -18.60 12.12 -8.05
C ASN A 105 -17.07 11.95 -8.03
N VAL A 106 -16.35 12.81 -7.29
CA VAL A 106 -14.90 12.68 -7.09
C VAL A 106 -14.67 12.07 -5.71
N THR A 107 -14.23 10.81 -5.69
CA THR A 107 -13.73 10.19 -4.46
C THR A 107 -12.26 10.56 -4.33
N LEU A 108 -11.89 11.28 -3.27
CA LEU A 108 -10.48 11.48 -2.95
C LEU A 108 -9.86 10.13 -2.55
N ARG A 109 -9.17 9.47 -3.47
CA ARG A 109 -8.31 8.36 -3.08
C ARG A 109 -6.95 8.91 -2.73
N TYR A 110 -6.44 8.49 -1.59
CA TYR A 110 -5.08 8.79 -1.17
C TYR A 110 -4.05 8.30 -2.19
N SER A 111 -4.35 7.21 -2.91
CA SER A 111 -3.55 6.68 -4.01
C SER A 111 -3.36 7.67 -5.16
N ASP A 112 -4.37 8.48 -5.48
CA ASP A 112 -4.35 9.38 -6.65
C ASP A 112 -3.30 10.51 -6.49
N ARG A 113 -2.75 10.69 -5.28
CA ARG A 113 -1.59 11.55 -5.01
C ARG A 113 -0.27 10.95 -5.54
N TYR A 114 -0.13 9.63 -5.48
CA TYR A 114 1.09 8.90 -5.82
C TYR A 114 1.11 8.42 -7.27
N TYR A 115 -0.07 8.23 -7.86
CA TYR A 115 -0.24 7.70 -9.20
C TYR A 115 -0.98 8.73 -10.06
N PRO A 116 -0.30 9.49 -10.94
CA PRO A 116 -0.99 10.33 -11.92
C PRO A 116 -1.90 9.47 -12.82
N GLU A 117 -2.95 10.07 -13.38
CA GLU A 117 -4.02 9.41 -14.18
C GLU A 117 -3.49 8.36 -15.18
N ASN A 118 -2.31 8.59 -15.75
CA ASN A 118 -1.69 7.77 -16.78
C ASN A 118 -1.13 6.43 -16.25
N PHE A 119 -0.94 6.26 -14.94
CA PHE A 119 -0.33 5.06 -14.37
C PHE A 119 -1.25 3.82 -14.45
N TYR A 120 -2.55 4.01 -14.31
CA TYR A 120 -3.52 2.91 -14.36
C TYR A 120 -4.04 2.61 -15.77
N GLU A 121 -3.85 3.53 -16.72
CA GLU A 121 -4.23 3.31 -18.11
C GLU A 121 -3.28 2.32 -18.82
N GLU A 122 -2.00 2.29 -18.46
CA GLU A 122 -1.02 1.36 -19.05
C GLU A 122 -1.31 -0.12 -18.70
N GLU A 123 -1.81 -0.40 -17.50
CA GLU A 123 -2.17 -1.77 -17.08
C GLU A 123 -3.50 -2.24 -17.73
N GLN A 124 -4.45 -1.32 -17.97
CA GLN A 124 -5.69 -1.64 -18.68
C GLN A 124 -5.49 -1.80 -20.19
N ALA A 125 -4.47 -1.16 -20.76
CA ALA A 125 -4.12 -1.30 -22.18
C ALA A 125 -3.56 -2.70 -22.53
N GLN A 126 -3.13 -3.49 -21.55
CA GLN A 126 -2.65 -4.87 -21.76
C GLN A 126 -3.74 -5.94 -21.61
N GLN A 127 -4.95 -5.57 -21.17
CA GLN A 127 -6.10 -6.46 -21.32
C GLN A 127 -6.56 -6.42 -22.77
N ILE A 128 -5.95 -7.27 -23.59
CA ILE A 128 -6.45 -7.66 -24.91
C ILE A 128 -7.89 -8.15 -24.69
N VAL A 129 -8.86 -7.27 -24.97
CA VAL A 129 -10.25 -7.68 -25.15
C VAL A 129 -10.22 -8.73 -26.26
N PRO A 130 -10.61 -10.00 -26.02
CA PRO A 130 -10.73 -10.95 -27.12
C PRO A 130 -11.72 -10.35 -28.11
N GLN A 131 -11.26 -10.03 -29.32
CA GLN A 131 -12.13 -9.61 -30.42
C GLN A 131 -13.23 -10.67 -30.54
N ALA A 132 -14.47 -10.28 -30.29
CA ALA A 132 -15.62 -11.12 -30.56
C ALA A 132 -15.62 -11.40 -32.07
N THR A 133 -15.23 -12.61 -32.46
CA THR A 133 -15.44 -13.09 -33.81
C THR A 133 -16.94 -13.05 -34.12
N PRO A 134 -17.37 -12.56 -35.30
CA PRO A 134 -18.78 -12.61 -35.66
C PRO A 134 -19.22 -14.08 -35.72
N ARG A 135 -20.13 -14.48 -34.83
CA ARG A 135 -20.75 -15.81 -34.90
C ARG A 135 -21.48 -15.94 -36.25
N PRO A 136 -21.28 -17.02 -37.02
CA PRO A 136 -22.12 -17.31 -38.17
C PRO A 136 -23.58 -17.45 -37.73
N ARG A 137 -24.48 -16.84 -38.48
CA ARG A 137 -25.93 -16.93 -38.27
C ARG A 137 -26.38 -18.39 -38.35
N PRO A 138 -27.08 -18.94 -37.34
CA PRO A 138 -27.61 -20.31 -37.45
C PRO A 138 -28.71 -20.35 -38.51
N GLN A 139 -28.60 -21.26 -39.48
CA GLN A 139 -29.74 -21.66 -40.33
C GLN A 139 -30.71 -22.53 -39.51
N PRO A 140 -32.02 -22.46 -39.77
CA PRO A 140 -32.98 -23.31 -39.07
C PRO A 140 -32.86 -24.75 -39.57
N GLN A 141 -32.27 -25.64 -38.77
CA GLN A 141 -32.39 -27.08 -38.97
C GLN A 141 -33.33 -27.68 -37.91
N GLN A 142 -34.17 -28.58 -38.41
CA GLN A 142 -35.38 -29.12 -37.79
C GLN A 142 -35.09 -29.90 -36.50
N ALA A 143 -35.99 -29.76 -35.53
CA ALA A 143 -35.91 -30.41 -34.24
C ALA A 143 -36.10 -31.94 -34.36
N PHE A 144 -35.05 -32.71 -34.04
CA PHE A 144 -35.18 -34.11 -33.65
C PHE A 144 -34.94 -34.22 -32.14
N HIS A 145 -35.96 -34.68 -31.43
CA HIS A 145 -35.96 -34.89 -30.00
C HIS A 145 -35.08 -36.10 -29.64
N GLN A 146 -34.05 -35.92 -28.82
CA GLN A 146 -33.47 -36.99 -28.02
C GLN A 146 -33.14 -36.48 -26.62
N THR A 147 -33.64 -37.19 -25.61
CA THR A 147 -33.53 -36.86 -24.20
C THR A 147 -32.13 -37.20 -23.65
N PRO A 148 -31.52 -36.38 -22.78
CA PRO A 148 -30.27 -36.75 -22.12
C PRO A 148 -30.51 -37.59 -20.86
N ARG A 149 -29.72 -38.66 -20.69
CA ARG A 149 -29.58 -39.40 -19.43
C ARG A 149 -28.68 -38.62 -18.45
N PRO A 150 -28.90 -38.71 -17.13
CA PRO A 150 -28.03 -38.06 -16.15
C PRO A 150 -26.72 -38.84 -15.93
N ILE A 151 -25.60 -38.11 -15.84
CA ILE A 151 -24.29 -38.61 -15.38
C ILE A 151 -24.19 -38.26 -13.88
N PRO A 152 -23.74 -39.18 -13.00
CA PRO A 152 -23.59 -38.89 -11.58
C PRO A 152 -22.33 -38.05 -11.33
N ILE A 153 -22.48 -36.96 -10.57
CA ILE A 153 -21.37 -36.18 -10.01
C ILE A 153 -20.86 -36.94 -8.78
N GLN A 154 -19.64 -37.48 -8.85
CA GLN A 154 -18.93 -37.96 -7.67
C GLN A 154 -18.31 -36.75 -6.95
N ALA A 155 -18.78 -36.47 -5.74
CA ALA A 155 -18.14 -35.55 -4.82
C ALA A 155 -16.82 -36.17 -4.34
N GLN A 156 -15.68 -35.57 -4.71
CA GLN A 156 -14.41 -35.86 -4.07
C GLN A 156 -14.24 -34.92 -2.88
N SER A 157 -14.30 -35.50 -1.68
CA SER A 157 -13.95 -34.83 -0.43
C SER A 157 -12.43 -34.66 -0.33
N GLY A 158 -11.94 -33.44 -0.52
CA GLY A 158 -10.56 -33.05 -0.24
C GLY A 158 -10.34 -32.77 1.26
N LEU A 159 -9.26 -33.32 1.80
CA LEU A 159 -8.80 -33.19 3.18
C LEU A 159 -8.49 -31.72 3.55
N ARG A 160 -9.12 -31.20 4.61
CA ARG A 160 -8.79 -29.90 5.23
C ARG A 160 -7.55 -30.04 6.11
N GLN A 161 -6.52 -29.22 5.87
CA GLN A 161 -5.44 -28.96 6.84
C GLN A 161 -5.88 -27.89 7.86
N PRO A 162 -5.40 -27.93 9.12
CA PRO A 162 -5.89 -27.05 10.18
C PRO A 162 -4.94 -25.86 10.38
N ASN A 163 -4.91 -24.88 9.46
CA ASN A 163 -4.50 -23.49 9.77
C ASN A 163 -4.60 -22.56 8.54
N GLN A 164 -5.81 -22.27 8.08
CA GLN A 164 -6.03 -21.16 7.15
C GLN A 164 -7.18 -20.31 7.65
N VAL A 165 -6.87 -19.10 8.12
CA VAL A 165 -7.84 -18.04 8.43
C VAL A 165 -8.12 -17.27 7.14
N PHE A 166 -8.69 -17.97 6.16
CA PHE A 166 -9.26 -17.35 4.96
C PHE A 166 -10.65 -17.94 4.77
N HIS A 167 -11.66 -17.15 5.14
CA HIS A 167 -13.06 -17.50 4.90
C HIS A 167 -13.45 -17.05 3.50
N SER A 168 -14.13 -17.93 2.76
CA SER A 168 -14.69 -17.52 1.47
C SER A 168 -15.79 -16.47 1.69
N PRO A 169 -16.05 -15.60 0.71
CA PRO A 169 -17.11 -14.60 0.81
C PRO A 169 -18.50 -15.20 1.10
N GLU A 170 -18.73 -16.47 0.75
CA GLU A 170 -19.97 -17.19 1.06
C GLU A 170 -20.08 -17.68 2.52
N GLU A 171 -18.96 -17.85 3.24
CA GLU A 171 -18.97 -18.29 4.66
C GLU A 171 -19.36 -17.16 5.63
N VAL A 172 -19.18 -15.89 5.25
CA VAL A 172 -19.46 -14.73 6.12
C VAL A 172 -20.88 -14.21 5.89
N ASN A 173 -21.86 -14.96 6.38
CA ASN A 173 -23.28 -14.61 6.26
C ASN A 173 -23.71 -13.58 7.33
N ILE A 174 -23.05 -12.41 7.35
CA ILE A 174 -23.43 -11.29 8.22
C ILE A 174 -24.41 -10.39 7.44
N PRO A 175 -25.67 -10.25 7.87
CA PRO A 175 -26.65 -9.40 7.20
C PRO A 175 -26.12 -7.97 7.09
N LEU A 176 -26.37 -7.31 5.94
CA LEU A 176 -25.86 -5.96 5.62
C LEU A 176 -26.11 -4.90 6.72
N GLN A 177 -27.13 -5.12 7.55
CA GLN A 177 -27.51 -4.26 8.67
C GLN A 177 -26.45 -4.22 9.79
N HIS A 178 -25.64 -5.27 9.93
CA HIS A 178 -24.66 -5.45 11.01
C HIS A 178 -23.24 -5.03 10.62
N ARG A 179 -23.03 -4.53 9.38
CA ARG A 179 -21.71 -4.07 8.91
C ARG A 179 -21.43 -2.60 9.20
N ARG A 180 -22.38 -1.84 9.76
CA ARG A 180 -22.20 -0.42 10.07
C ARG A 180 -21.85 -0.25 11.55
N PRO A 181 -20.74 0.42 11.90
CA PRO A 181 -20.48 0.80 13.29
C PRO A 181 -21.64 1.67 13.81
N VAL A 182 -22.26 1.27 14.91
CA VAL A 182 -23.26 2.09 15.60
C VAL A 182 -22.49 3.20 16.33
N ALA A 183 -22.73 4.46 15.96
CA ALA A 183 -22.23 5.59 16.72
C ALA A 183 -22.93 5.59 18.09
N LEU A 184 -22.20 5.26 19.15
CA LEU A 184 -22.66 5.44 20.52
C LEU A 184 -22.75 6.95 20.81
N PRO A 185 -23.85 7.45 21.38
CA PRO A 185 -23.93 8.85 21.79
C PRO A 185 -22.93 9.10 22.93
N THR A 186 -22.05 10.06 22.75
CA THR A 186 -21.16 10.56 23.81
C THR A 186 -22.01 11.31 24.85
N PRO A 187 -21.84 11.02 26.16
CA PRO A 187 -22.51 11.82 27.18
C PRO A 187 -21.87 13.21 27.21
N HIS A 188 -22.68 14.23 26.94
CA HIS A 188 -22.31 15.63 27.12
C HIS A 188 -21.89 15.85 28.58
N ARG A 189 -20.60 16.15 28.80
CA ARG A 189 -20.11 16.65 30.08
C ARG A 189 -20.35 18.16 30.11
N PRO A 190 -21.08 18.72 31.09
CA PRO A 190 -21.30 20.16 31.15
C PRO A 190 -19.97 20.88 31.42
N PHE A 191 -19.76 21.94 30.66
CA PHE A 191 -18.58 22.80 30.71
C PHE A 191 -18.60 23.60 32.02
N HIS A 192 -17.60 23.40 32.88
CA HIS A 192 -17.36 24.23 34.05
C HIS A 192 -16.20 25.20 33.73
N PRO A 193 -16.42 26.52 33.72
CA PRO A 193 -15.33 27.47 33.55
C PRO A 193 -14.61 27.60 34.89
N SER A 194 -13.33 27.20 34.93
CA SER A 194 -12.42 27.55 36.01
C SER A 194 -11.23 28.32 35.44
N GLN A 195 -10.80 29.26 36.25
CA GLN A 195 -10.16 30.52 35.89
C GLN A 195 -8.69 30.39 35.50
N GLN A 196 -8.27 31.32 34.65
CA GLN A 196 -6.93 31.91 34.49
C GLN A 196 -5.82 31.49 35.48
N ALA A 197 -4.72 30.98 34.94
CA ALA A 197 -3.34 31.22 35.41
C ALA A 197 -2.40 30.94 34.21
N SER A 198 -2.05 32.00 33.47
CA SER A 198 -0.71 32.63 33.43
C SER A 198 0.33 31.82 32.66
N SER A 199 0.70 32.40 31.52
CA SER A 199 1.89 32.17 30.71
C SER A 199 3.16 32.24 31.54
N GLU A 200 4.00 31.21 31.48
CA GLU A 200 5.44 31.34 31.69
C GLU A 200 6.17 30.75 30.48
N GLU A 201 6.60 31.71 29.67
CA GLU A 201 7.74 31.73 28.77
C GLU A 201 8.99 31.09 29.39
N TYR A 202 9.68 30.23 28.63
CA TYR A 202 11.10 30.00 28.84
C TYR A 202 11.81 29.94 27.48
N GLU A 203 12.64 30.95 27.29
CA GLU A 203 13.62 31.16 26.24
C GLU A 203 14.99 30.60 26.69
N TYR A 204 15.74 30.15 25.68
CA TYR A 204 17.11 29.60 25.62
C TYR A 204 17.33 28.11 25.92
#